data_AF-A0A2A4QAP4-F1
#
_entry.id   AF-A0A2A4QAP4-F1
#
_cell.length_a   1.000
_cell.length_b   1.000
_cell.length_c   1.000
_cell.angle_alpha   90.00
_cell.angle_beta   90.00
_cell.angle_gamma   90.00
#
_symmetry.space_group_name_H-M   'P 1'
#
loop_
_entity.id
_entity.type
_entity.pdbx_description
1 polymer ?
#
loop_
_entity_poly.entity_id
_entity_poly.type
_entity_poly.pdbx_seq_one_letter_code
_entity_poly.pdbx_strand_id
1 'polypeptide(L)' 'MTIDPSAKIHSTAIIEDGGVVGANCNIGPYCVIGSDVTLGKGVEIKSNAVVAGWTDIGDETVIFPFASVFLSNHKV' A
#
# COMPACT_ATOMS: atom_id res chain seq x y z
N MET A 1 10.39 -5.58 4.18
CA MET A 1 9.43 -5.53 3.06
C MET A 1 9.12 -6.95 2.63
N THR A 2 7.84 -7.27 2.44
CA THR A 2 7.40 -8.57 1.93
C THR A 2 6.42 -8.35 0.78
N ILE A 3 6.82 -8.71 -0.44
CA ILE A 3 5.99 -8.53 -1.64
C ILE A 3 5.72 -9.91 -2.24
N ASP A 4 4.45 -10.25 -2.43
CA ASP A 4 4.09 -11.47 -3.15
C ASP A 4 4.56 -11.40 -4.62
N PRO A 5 5.14 -12.48 -5.18
CA PRO A 5 5.65 -12.49 -6.55
C PRO A 5 4.60 -12.17 -7.64
N SER A 6 3.31 -12.31 -7.35
CA SER A 6 2.22 -11.99 -8.29
C SER A 6 1.80 -10.51 -8.28
N ALA A 7 2.28 -9.72 -7.32
CA ALA A 7 1.97 -8.30 -7.24
C ALA A 7 2.62 -7.53 -8.39
N LYS A 8 1.90 -6.53 -8.92
CA LYS A 8 2.39 -5.61 -9.94
C LYS A 8 2.64 -4.26 -9.30
N ILE A 9 3.89 -3.81 -9.35
CA ILE A 9 4.31 -2.55 -8.74
C ILE A 9 4.90 -1.67 -9.84
N HIS A 10 4.34 -0.48 -10.00
CA HIS A 10 4.91 0.50 -10.91
C HIS A 10 6.31 0.91 -10.46
N SER A 11 7.24 1.12 -11.38
CA SER A 11 8.65 1.42 -11.08
C SER A 11 8.87 2.72 -10.28
N THR A 12 7.88 3.62 -10.28
CA THR A 12 7.91 4.86 -9.50
C THR A 12 7.18 4.79 -8.17
N ALA A 13 6.54 3.66 -7.85
CA ALA A 13 5.95 3.45 -6.54
C ALA A 13 7.07 3.23 -5.51
N ILE A 14 6.90 3.82 -4.35
CA ILE A 14 7.81 3.66 -3.21
C ILE A 14 7.10 2.81 -2.18
N ILE A 15 7.74 1.72 -1.79
CA ILE A 15 7.29 0.88 -0.68
C ILE A 15 8.46 0.83 0.30
N GLU A 16 8.21 1.24 1.53
CA GLU A 16 9.23 1.28 2.58
C GLU A 16 9.58 -0.12 3.08
N ASP A 17 10.74 -0.25 3.71
CA ASP A 17 11.17 -1.52 4.29
C ASP A 17 10.31 -1.87 5.51
N GLY A 18 9.40 -2.82 5.31
CA GLY A 18 8.46 -3.29 6.33
C GLY A 18 7.08 -3.55 5.73
N GLY A 19 6.71 -2.78 4.71
CA GLY A 19 5.43 -2.90 4.03
C GLY A 19 5.20 -4.30 3.47
N VAL A 20 3.96 -4.77 3.62
CA VAL A 20 3.50 -6.09 3.17
C VAL A 20 2.51 -5.91 2.03
N VAL A 21 2.80 -6.56 0.89
CA VAL A 21 1.95 -6.51 -0.32
C VAL A 21 1.47 -7.92 -0.65
N GLY A 22 0.17 -8.15 -0.52
CA GLY A 22 -0.48 -9.44 -0.80
C GLY A 22 -0.50 -9.83 -2.27
N ALA A 23 -0.94 -11.06 -2.53
CA ALA A 23 -1.01 -11.63 -3.88
C ALA A 23 -1.93 -10.82 -4.81
N ASN A 24 -1.55 -10.72 -6.08
CA ASN A 24 -2.29 -10.03 -7.15
C ASN A 24 -2.59 -8.55 -6.88
N CYS A 25 -1.89 -7.89 -5.94
CA CYS A 25 -2.02 -6.45 -5.76
C CYS A 25 -1.53 -5.69 -7.00
N ASN A 26 -2.10 -4.51 -7.25
CA ASN A 26 -1.67 -3.60 -8.30
C ASN A 26 -1.40 -2.21 -7.73
N ILE A 27 -0.13 -1.82 -7.69
CA ILE A 27 0.34 -0.55 -7.12
C ILE A 27 0.70 0.39 -8.26
N GLY A 28 -0.10 1.45 -8.42
CA GLY A 28 0.04 2.45 -9.46
C GLY A 28 1.25 3.39 -9.29
N PRO A 29 1.49 4.26 -10.28
CA PRO A 29 2.63 5.18 -10.25
C PRO A 29 2.55 6.18 -9.09
N TYR A 30 3.71 6.52 -8.52
CA TYR A 30 3.87 7.52 -7.47
C TYR A 30 3.10 7.24 -6.18
N CYS A 31 2.73 5.98 -5.94
CA CYS A 31 2.18 5.58 -4.64
C CYS A 31 3.30 5.51 -3.60
N VAL A 32 2.94 5.78 -2.34
CA VAL A 32 3.83 5.62 -1.19
C VAL A 32 3.17 4.68 -0.19
N ILE A 33 3.85 3.57 0.14
CA ILE A 33 3.41 2.55 1.09
C ILE A 33 4.39 2.50 2.25
N GLY A 34 3.93 2.81 3.46
CA GLY A 34 4.76 2.86 4.66
C GLY A 34 5.21 1.49 5.19
N SER A 35 6.19 1.49 6.08
CA SER A 35 6.77 0.29 6.72
C SER A 35 5.76 -0.55 7.50
N ASP A 36 4.70 0.07 7.99
CA ASP A 36 3.72 -0.49 8.91
C ASP A 36 2.37 -0.82 8.22
N VAL A 37 2.40 -0.91 6.90
CA VAL A 37 1.21 -1.14 6.07
C VAL A 37 1.12 -2.60 5.64
N THR A 38 -0.05 -3.18 5.80
CA THR A 38 -0.42 -4.48 5.23
C THR A 38 -1.48 -4.30 4.15
N LEU A 39 -1.20 -4.75 2.93
CA LEU A 39 -2.17 -4.83 1.85
C LEU A 39 -2.63 -6.28 1.66
N GLY A 40 -3.94 -6.50 1.75
CA GLY A 40 -4.59 -7.78 1.46
C GLY A 40 -4.47 -8.21 0.00
N LYS A 41 -4.99 -9.38 -0.32
CA LYS A 41 -4.98 -9.93 -1.69
C LYS A 41 -5.79 -9.03 -2.63
N GLY A 42 -5.25 -8.78 -3.83
CA GLY A 42 -5.98 -8.11 -4.91
C GLY A 42 -6.26 -6.63 -4.65
N VAL A 43 -5.56 -6.01 -3.70
CA VAL A 43 -5.68 -4.57 -3.45
C VAL A 43 -5.17 -3.79 -4.68
N GLU A 44 -5.95 -2.80 -5.09
CA GLU A 44 -5.58 -1.87 -6.16
C GLU A 44 -5.36 -0.48 -5.59
N ILE A 45 -4.14 0.03 -5.76
CA ILE A 45 -3.80 1.41 -5.39
C ILE A 45 -3.58 2.20 -6.67
N LYS A 46 -4.44 3.17 -6.95
CA LYS A 46 -4.33 4.06 -8.10
C LYS A 46 -3.27 5.14 -7.84
N SER A 47 -2.88 5.83 -8.90
CA SER A 47 -1.75 6.77 -8.92
C SER A 47 -1.81 7.84 -7.82
N ASN A 48 -0.66 8.22 -7.26
CA ASN A 48 -0.52 9.29 -6.25
C ASN A 48 -1.31 9.07 -4.95
N ALA A 49 -1.56 7.83 -4.55
CA ALA A 49 -2.13 7.53 -3.23
C ALA A 49 -1.02 7.30 -2.19
N VAL A 50 -1.28 7.68 -0.95
CA VAL A 50 -0.37 7.47 0.19
C VAL A 50 -1.07 6.59 1.22
N VAL A 51 -0.43 5.48 1.59
CA VAL A 51 -0.87 4.59 2.66
C VAL A 51 0.27 4.49 3.67
N ALA A 52 0.04 4.89 4.92
CA ALA A 52 1.10 4.98 5.92
C ALA A 52 0.60 4.73 7.35
N GLY A 53 1.53 4.66 8.30
CA GLY A 53 1.25 4.30 9.70
C GLY A 53 0.73 2.86 9.84
N TRP A 54 0.28 2.48 11.05
CA TRP A 54 -0.34 1.18 11.31
C TRP A 54 -1.68 1.06 10.60
N THR A 55 -1.64 0.48 9.39
CA THR A 55 -2.79 0.42 8.49
C THR A 55 -2.87 -0.95 7.82
N ASP A 56 -4.00 -1.64 8.04
CA ASP A 56 -4.35 -2.86 7.33
C ASP A 56 -5.44 -2.56 6.30
N ILE A 57 -5.15 -2.84 5.02
CA ILE A 57 -6.11 -2.73 3.92
C ILE A 57 -6.61 -4.13 3.58
N GLY A 58 -7.93 -4.33 3.67
CA GLY A 58 -8.55 -5.62 3.38
C GLY A 58 -8.49 -6.01 1.90
N ASP A 59 -8.72 -7.29 1.64
CA ASP A 59 -8.71 -7.88 0.31
C ASP A 59 -9.64 -7.14 -0.68
N GLU A 60 -9.22 -7.10 -1.96
CA GLU A 60 -9.98 -6.56 -3.10
C GLU A 60 -10.41 -5.08 -2.94
N THR A 61 -9.73 -4.36 -2.06
CA THR A 61 -9.96 -2.92 -1.85
C THR A 61 -9.34 -2.09 -2.98
N VAL A 62 -10.05 -1.04 -3.40
CA VAL A 62 -9.55 -0.07 -4.39
C VAL A 62 -9.35 1.30 -3.72
N ILE A 63 -8.12 1.80 -3.75
CA ILE A 63 -7.73 3.13 -3.28
C ILE A 63 -7.54 4.04 -4.50
N PHE A 64 -8.35 5.10 -4.59
CA PHE A 64 -8.34 6.02 -5.73
C PHE A 64 -7.26 7.09 -5.63
N PRO A 65 -6.94 7.79 -6.75
CA PRO A 65 -5.87 8.77 -6.76
C PRO A 65 -6.01 9.86 -5.70
N PHE A 66 -4.87 10.29 -5.15
CA PHE A 66 -4.78 11.34 -4.12
C PHE A 66 -5.41 10.98 -2.77
N ALA A 67 -5.87 9.74 -2.59
CA ALA A 67 -6.28 9.26 -1.29
C ALA A 67 -5.08 9.21 -0.34
N SER A 68 -5.33 9.60 0.91
CA SER A 68 -4.37 9.49 2.00
C SER A 68 -5.00 8.65 3.10
N VAL A 69 -4.45 7.46 3.32
CA VAL A 69 -4.95 6.50 4.31
C VAL A 69 -3.86 6.28 5.35
N PHE A 70 -4.04 6.86 6.54
CA PHE A 70 -3.11 6.66 7.64
C PHE A 70 -3.77 6.95 8.98
N LEU A 71 -3.28 6.28 10.02
CA LEU A 71 -3.64 6.58 11.39
C LEU A 71 -2.68 7.64 11.96
N SER A 72 -3.23 8.79 12.38
CA SER A 72 -2.43 9.92 12.91
C SER A 72 -1.99 9.74 14.38
N ASN A 73 -2.43 8.69 15.08
CA ASN A 73 -2.22 8.57 16.52
C ASN A 73 -1.22 7.47 16.85
N HIS A 74 0.05 7.84 16.97
CA HIS A 74 0.95 7.13 17.88
C HIS A 74 0.58 7.51 19.31
N LYS A 75 0.28 6.51 20.14
CA LYS A 75 0.34 6.68 21.60
C LYS A 75 1.78 7.02 21.99
N VAL A 76 2.00 8.28 22.35
CA VAL A 76 2.59 8.73 23.62
C VAL A 76 2.04 10.10 23.95
#